data_AF-A0A7S4J3U0-F1
#
_entry.id   AF-A0A7S4J3U0-F1
#
_cell.length_a   1.000
_cell.length_b   1.000
_cell.length_c   1.000
_cell.angle_alpha   90.00
_cell.angle_beta   90.00
_cell.angle_gamma   90.00
#
_symmetry.space_group_name_H-M   'P 1'
#
loop_
_entity.id
_entity.type
_entity.pdbx_description
1 polymer ?
#
loop_
_entity_poly.entity_id
_entity_poly.type
_entity_poly.pdbx_seq_one_letter_code
_entity_poly.pdbx_strand_id
1 'polypeptide(L)'
;VSGKFDQLLVEGGGDPYSVLASAFDQICKGVLNGKDEDIKRTREKLTSALGTEAGFLTELLPALVQIIEDQPAKIAVGGVEAQNRLYGAFQALARSVCTPEAPAVIVLDDVQWADEPSLELICKLALGAVACFLTELLP
;
A
#
# COMPACT_ATOMS: atom_id res chain seq x y z
N VAL A 1 2.10 -1.21 11.71
CA VAL A 1 0.92 -1.96 11.20
C VAL A 1 1.38 -3.39 10.93
N SER A 2 0.54 -4.39 11.21
CA SER A 2 0.85 -5.80 10.96
C SER A 2 -0.13 -6.39 9.96
N GLY A 3 0.37 -7.16 8.99
CA GLY A 3 -0.42 -7.95 8.05
C GLY A 3 -0.02 -9.42 8.16
N LYS A 4 -1.00 -10.33 8.09
CA LYS A 4 -0.76 -11.77 8.09
C LYS A 4 -1.26 -12.37 6.79
N PHE A 5 -0.41 -13.14 6.12
CA PHE A 5 -0.84 -13.99 5.01
C PHE A 5 -1.46 -15.26 5.60
N ASP A 6 -2.73 -15.51 5.30
CA ASP A 6 -3.40 -16.74 5.74
C ASP A 6 -3.38 -17.76 4.59
N GLN A 7 -2.79 -18.93 4.84
CA GLN A 7 -2.64 -20.01 3.87
C GLN A 7 -3.98 -20.40 3.21
N LEU A 8 -5.08 -20.34 3.97
CA LEU A 8 -6.42 -20.67 3.47
C LEU A 8 -6.97 -19.64 2.46
N LEU A 9 -6.56 -18.37 2.58
CA LEU A 9 -6.99 -17.31 1.66
C LEU A 9 -6.19 -17.34 0.36
N VAL A 10 -4.91 -17.70 0.40
CA VAL A 10 -4.06 -17.70 -0.80
C VAL A 10 -4.24 -18.95 -1.66
N GLU A 11 -4.36 -20.15 -1.06
CA GLU A 11 -4.70 -21.36 -1.82
C GLU A 11 -6.18 -21.39 -2.29
N GLY A 12 -7.05 -20.60 -1.65
CA GLY A 12 -8.48 -20.49 -1.96
C GLY A 12 -8.87 -19.46 -3.03
N GLY A 13 -7.91 -18.75 -3.62
CA GLY A 13 -8.18 -17.73 -4.65
C GLY A 13 -8.49 -16.32 -4.11
N GLY A 14 -7.83 -15.91 -3.02
CA GLY A 14 -7.89 -14.55 -2.51
C GLY A 14 -7.38 -13.50 -3.51
N ASP A 15 -7.90 -12.27 -3.38
CA ASP A 15 -7.52 -11.17 -4.27
C ASP A 15 -6.00 -10.85 -4.12
N PRO A 16 -5.27 -10.70 -5.25
CA PRO A 16 -3.87 -10.30 -5.22
C PRO A 16 -3.65 -9.02 -4.42
N TYR A 17 -2.51 -8.92 -3.75
CA TYR A 17 -2.11 -7.75 -2.95
C TYR A 17 -2.96 -7.47 -1.70
N SER A 18 -4.00 -8.25 -1.42
CA SER A 18 -4.99 -7.97 -0.37
C SER A 18 -4.37 -7.69 1.01
N VAL A 19 -3.33 -8.43 1.41
CA VAL A 19 -2.62 -8.21 2.68
C VAL A 19 -1.88 -6.87 2.69
N LEU A 20 -1.19 -6.53 1.61
CA LEU A 20 -0.50 -5.24 1.47
C LEU A 20 -1.49 -4.09 1.40
N ALA A 21 -2.55 -4.24 0.61
CA ALA A 21 -3.63 -3.25 0.53
C ALA A 21 -4.22 -2.98 1.91
N SER A 22 -4.53 -4.03 2.67
CA SER A 22 -5.02 -3.88 4.05
C SER A 22 -4.03 -3.16 4.96
N ALA A 23 -2.73 -3.48 4.86
CA ALA A 23 -1.70 -2.82 5.65
C ALA A 23 -1.57 -1.31 5.32
N PHE A 24 -1.56 -0.96 4.03
CA PHE A 24 -1.53 0.45 3.61
C PHE A 24 -2.83 1.20 3.96
N ASP A 25 -3.98 0.54 3.88
CA ASP A 25 -5.27 1.13 4.27
C ASP A 25 -5.29 1.47 5.76
N GLN A 26 -4.71 0.62 6.61
CA GLN A 26 -4.54 0.92 8.04
C GLN A 26 -3.60 2.10 8.28
N ILE A 27 -2.52 2.25 7.50
CA ILE A 27 -1.65 3.43 7.57
C ILE A 27 -2.44 4.69 7.22
N CYS A 28 -3.23 4.65 6.14
CA CYS A 28 -4.10 5.76 5.75
C CYS A 28 -5.15 6.10 6.83
N LYS A 29 -5.76 5.10 7.47
CA LYS A 29 -6.64 5.32 8.63
C LYS A 29 -5.93 6.00 9.79
N GLY A 30 -4.67 5.64 10.04
CA GLY A 30 -3.82 6.32 11.02
C GLY A 30 -3.65 7.80 10.73
N VAL A 31 -3.45 8.16 9.45
CA VAL A 31 -3.39 9.57 9.01
C VAL A 31 -4.71 10.30 9.28
N LEU A 32 -5.84 9.68 8.96
CA LEU A 32 -7.17 10.27 9.16
C LEU A 32 -7.53 10.49 10.63
N ASN A 33 -6.91 9.76 11.56
CA ASN A 33 -7.05 9.96 13.00
C ASN A 33 -6.13 11.05 13.56
N GLY A 34 -5.30 11.68 12.71
CA GLY A 34 -4.40 12.76 13.07
C GLY A 34 -5.11 14.11 13.23
N LYS A 35 -4.31 15.18 13.39
CA LYS A 35 -4.83 16.56 13.40
C LYS A 35 -5.17 17.01 11.98
N ASP A 36 -6.13 17.92 11.84
CA ASP A 36 -6.53 18.47 10.54
C ASP A 36 -5.36 19.02 9.71
N GLU A 37 -4.37 19.65 10.36
CA GLU A 37 -3.15 20.15 9.70
C GLU A 37 -2.29 19.02 9.12
N ASP A 38 -2.19 17.90 9.83
CA ASP A 38 -1.42 16.72 9.38
C ASP A 38 -2.14 16.00 8.25
N ILE A 39 -3.47 15.90 8.32
CA ILE A 39 -4.32 15.35 7.26
C ILE A 39 -4.18 16.20 6.00
N LYS A 40 -4.29 17.53 6.12
CA LYS A 40 -4.17 18.45 4.97
C LYS A 40 -2.78 18.38 4.34
N ARG A 41 -1.72 18.40 5.15
CA ARG A 41 -0.34 18.26 4.67
C ARG A 41 -0.12 16.92 3.94
N THR A 42 -0.69 15.85 4.48
CA THR A 42 -0.56 14.52 3.88
C THR A 42 -1.37 14.39 2.60
N ARG A 43 -2.57 14.98 2.55
CA ARG A 43 -3.38 15.11 1.33
C ARG A 43 -2.59 15.79 0.22
N GLU A 44 -2.03 16.97 0.47
CA GLU A 44 -1.24 17.71 -0.53
C GLU A 44 -0.05 16.89 -1.05
N LYS A 45 0.67 16.21 -0.16
CA LYS A 45 1.77 15.30 -0.53
C LYS A 45 1.28 14.14 -1.39
N LEU A 46 0.22 13.46 -0.98
CA LEU A 46 -0.31 12.29 -1.68
C LEU A 46 -0.88 12.65 -3.05
N THR A 47 -1.66 13.72 -3.15
CA THR A 47 -2.20 14.20 -4.42
C THR A 47 -1.07 14.57 -5.39
N SER A 48 -0.02 15.23 -4.89
CA SER A 48 1.15 15.57 -5.71
C SER A 48 2.00 14.36 -6.11
N ALA A 49 2.15 13.36 -5.24
CA ALA A 49 3.02 12.21 -5.48
C ALA A 49 2.34 11.14 -6.34
N LEU A 50 1.04 10.90 -6.12
CA LEU A 50 0.29 9.87 -6.85
C LEU A 50 -0.25 10.39 -8.18
N GLY A 51 -0.67 11.66 -8.26
CA GLY A 51 -1.25 12.23 -9.46
C GLY A 51 -2.34 11.31 -10.05
N THR A 52 -2.27 11.06 -11.36
CA THR A 52 -3.22 10.18 -12.07
C THR A 52 -3.13 8.70 -11.66
N GLU A 53 -2.03 8.28 -11.03
CA GLU A 53 -1.83 6.90 -10.59
C GLU A 53 -2.61 6.57 -9.31
N ALA A 54 -3.18 7.58 -8.63
CA ALA A 54 -4.04 7.36 -7.46
C ALA A 54 -5.24 6.44 -7.76
N GLY A 55 -5.77 6.50 -8.99
CA GLY A 55 -6.90 5.66 -9.42
C GLY A 55 -6.61 4.15 -9.42
N PHE A 56 -5.34 3.73 -9.43
CA PHE A 56 -4.99 2.31 -9.28
C PHE A 56 -5.05 1.83 -7.83
N LEU A 57 -4.92 2.75 -6.87
CA LEU A 57 -4.92 2.43 -5.44
C LEU A 57 -6.29 2.59 -4.79
N THR A 58 -7.12 3.49 -5.30
CA THR A 58 -8.41 3.82 -4.66
C THR A 58 -9.43 2.69 -4.71
N GLU A 59 -9.30 1.75 -5.65
CA GLU A 59 -10.05 0.49 -5.66
C GLU A 59 -9.66 -0.45 -4.50
N LEU A 60 -8.42 -0.35 -4.01
CA LEU A 60 -7.86 -1.24 -2.99
C LEU A 60 -7.81 -0.60 -1.60
N LEU A 61 -7.78 0.73 -1.52
CA LEU A 61 -7.52 1.51 -0.29
C LEU A 61 -8.67 2.50 0.00
N PRO A 62 -9.78 2.06 0.63
CA PRO A 62 -10.91 2.92 0.96
C PRO A 62 -10.56 4.14 1.82
N ALA A 63 -9.55 4.05 2.69
CA ALA A 63 -9.11 5.19 3.50
C ALA A 63 -8.34 6.23 2.66
N LEU A 64 -7.64 5.80 1.61
CA LEU A 64 -6.95 6.72 0.70
C LEU A 64 -7.95 7.64 -0.02
N VAL A 65 -9.13 7.09 -0.37
CA VAL A 65 -10.24 7.85 -0.96
C VAL A 65 -10.63 9.05 -0.10
N GLN A 66 -10.72 8.85 1.20
CA GLN A 66 -11.11 9.90 2.15
C GLN A 66 -10.02 10.95 2.34
N ILE A 67 -8.74 10.59 2.13
CA ILE A 67 -7.64 11.55 2.23
C ILE A 67 -7.56 12.42 0.98
N ILE A 68 -7.58 11.84 -0.22
CA ILE A 68 -7.36 12.57 -1.48
C ILE A 68 -8.60 13.37 -1.90
N GLU A 69 -9.80 12.91 -1.54
CA GLU A 69 -11.12 13.49 -1.87
C GLU A 69 -11.45 13.53 -3.37
N ASP A 70 -10.65 14.22 -4.19
CA ASP A 70 -10.83 14.33 -5.64
C ASP A 70 -9.95 13.30 -6.36
N GLN A 71 -10.59 12.22 -6.80
CA GLN A 71 -9.87 11.10 -7.40
C GLN A 71 -9.79 11.22 -8.92
N PRO A 72 -8.59 11.10 -9.50
CA PRO A 72 -8.47 10.91 -10.93
C PRO A 72 -9.07 9.55 -11.30
N ALA A 73 -9.85 9.53 -12.38
CA ALA A 73 -10.36 8.29 -12.93
C ALA A 73 -9.21 7.35 -13.27
N LYS A 74 -9.36 6.06 -12.90
CA LYS A 74 -8.40 5.02 -13.24
C LYS A 74 -8.18 5.01 -14.75
N ILE A 75 -6.92 5.11 -15.16
CA ILE A 75 -6.56 4.99 -16.57
C ILE A 75 -6.76 3.53 -16.96
N ALA A 76 -7.60 3.29 -17.97
CA ALA A 76 -7.87 1.96 -18.49
C ALA A 76 -6.64 1.44 -19.27
N VAL A 77 -5.74 0.76 -18.56
CA VAL A 77 -4.61 0.01 -19.11
C VAL A 77 -4.77 -1.47 -18.78
N GLY A 78 -4.26 -2.34 -19.64
CA GLY A 78 -4.38 -3.80 -19.49
C GLY A 78 -3.06 -4.48 -19.12
N GLY A 79 -3.17 -5.65 -18.48
CA GLY A 79 -2.05 -6.56 -18.27
C GLY A 79 -0.88 -5.96 -17.48
N VAL A 80 0.34 -6.15 -17.99
CA VAL A 80 1.59 -5.78 -17.32
C VAL A 80 1.72 -4.26 -17.08
N GLU A 81 1.15 -3.42 -17.94
CA GLU A 81 1.20 -1.97 -17.72
C GLU A 81 0.37 -1.56 -16.50
N ALA A 82 -0.81 -2.14 -16.32
CA ALA A 82 -1.65 -1.89 -15.14
C ALA A 82 -0.93 -2.29 -13.85
N GLN A 83 -0.25 -3.44 -13.87
CA GLN A 83 0.54 -3.94 -12.75
C GLN A 83 1.72 -3.03 -12.40
N ASN A 84 2.49 -2.58 -13.40
CA ASN A 84 3.61 -1.66 -13.18
C ASN A 84 3.17 -0.30 -12.63
N ARG A 85 2.05 0.23 -13.12
CA ARG A 85 1.45 1.46 -12.60
C ARG A 85 0.99 1.31 -11.15
N LEU A 86 0.32 0.20 -10.83
CA LEU A 86 -0.06 -0.15 -9.46
C LEU A 86 1.16 -0.18 -8.53
N TYR A 87 2.26 -0.82 -8.96
CA TYR A 87 3.49 -0.90 -8.17
C TYR A 87 4.13 0.47 -7.92
N GLY A 88 4.22 1.30 -8.97
CA GLY A 88 4.71 2.67 -8.84
C GLY A 88 3.84 3.50 -7.89
N ALA A 89 2.52 3.34 -7.95
CA ALA A 89 1.60 4.00 -7.06
C ALA A 89 1.81 3.59 -5.59
N PHE A 90 1.96 2.30 -5.29
CA PHE A 90 2.29 1.83 -3.94
C PHE A 90 3.62 2.40 -3.42
N GLN A 91 4.65 2.47 -4.27
CA GLN A 91 5.93 3.08 -3.90
C GLN A 91 5.80 4.58 -3.59
N ALA A 92 5.05 5.31 -4.41
CA ALA A 92 4.79 6.73 -4.19
C ALA A 92 3.96 6.97 -2.92
N LEU A 93 2.95 6.14 -2.67
CA LEU A 93 2.18 6.14 -1.43
C LEU A 93 3.10 5.93 -0.23
N ALA A 94 3.90 4.86 -0.25
CA ALA A 94 4.83 4.52 0.83
C ALA A 94 5.77 5.68 1.16
N ARG A 95 6.38 6.31 0.16
CA ARG A 95 7.25 7.48 0.34
C ARG A 95 6.54 8.71 0.89
N SER A 96 5.24 8.84 0.62
CA SER A 96 4.45 9.99 1.06
C SER A 96 3.99 9.86 2.50
N VAL A 97 3.70 8.64 2.96
CA VAL A 97 3.23 8.36 4.33
C VAL A 97 4.35 7.95 5.28
N CYS A 98 5.48 7.46 4.77
CA CYS A 98 6.66 7.13 5.58
C CYS A 98 7.67 8.28 5.47
N THR A 99 7.78 9.10 6.51
CA THR A 99 8.81 10.14 6.57
C THR A 99 9.78 9.86 7.72
N PRO A 100 10.98 10.47 7.74
CA PRO A 100 11.90 10.32 8.87
C PRO A 100 11.27 10.69 10.22
N GLU A 101 10.33 11.63 10.22
CA GLU A 101 9.60 12.11 11.40
C GLU A 101 8.43 11.18 11.80
N ALA A 102 7.96 10.35 10.87
CA ALA A 102 6.87 9.39 11.06
C ALA A 102 7.18 8.09 10.29
N PRO A 103 8.12 7.26 10.79
CA PRO A 103 8.47 6.02 10.12
C PRO A 103 7.32 5.01 10.24
N ALA A 104 7.00 4.33 9.14
CA ALA A 104 6.07 3.20 9.17
C ALA A 104 6.84 1.88 9.15
N VAL A 105 6.40 0.96 10.00
CA VAL A 105 6.86 -0.43 9.99
C VAL A 105 5.68 -1.31 9.59
N ILE A 106 5.91 -2.10 8.55
CA ILE A 106 5.00 -3.17 8.10
C ILE A 106 5.66 -4.48 8.47
N VAL A 107 5.00 -5.25 9.34
CA VAL A 107 5.36 -6.63 9.67
C VAL A 107 4.47 -7.54 8.84
N LEU A 108 5.08 -8.48 8.12
CA LEU A 108 4.40 -9.46 7.30
C LEU A 108 4.70 -10.85 7.84
N ASP A 109 3.67 -11.53 8.34
CA ASP A 109 3.76 -12.92 8.78
C ASP A 109 3.38 -13.87 7.64
N ASP A 110 3.99 -15.05 7.63
CA ASP A 110 3.68 -16.16 6.71
C ASP A 110 3.82 -15.82 5.21
N VAL A 111 4.82 -14.99 4.87
CA VAL A 111 5.10 -14.51 3.50
C VAL A 111 5.34 -15.64 2.49
N GLN A 112 5.71 -16.84 2.95
CA GLN A 112 5.82 -18.04 2.10
C GLN A 112 4.51 -18.40 1.38
N TRP A 113 3.36 -17.92 1.88
CA TRP A 113 2.06 -18.13 1.23
C TRP A 113 1.67 -17.00 0.28
N ALA A 114 2.44 -15.93 0.13
CA ALA A 114 2.05 -14.81 -0.73
C ALA A 114 2.03 -15.20 -2.22
N ASP A 115 1.07 -14.64 -2.97
CA ASP A 115 1.03 -14.79 -4.43
C ASP A 115 2.23 -14.09 -5.08
N GLU A 116 2.64 -14.55 -6.27
CA GLU A 116 3.76 -14.00 -7.04
C GLU A 116 3.66 -12.47 -7.25
N PRO A 117 2.51 -11.90 -7.65
CA PRO A 117 2.36 -10.45 -7.76
C PRO A 117 2.61 -9.71 -6.43
N SER A 118 2.13 -10.24 -5.31
CA SER A 118 2.36 -9.69 -3.97
C SER A 118 3.85 -9.72 -3.60
N LEU A 119 4.55 -10.83 -3.86
CA LEU A 119 5.99 -10.94 -3.62
C LEU A 119 6.79 -9.92 -4.43
N GLU A 120 6.43 -9.71 -5.70
CA GLU A 120 7.08 -8.70 -6.54
C GLU A 120 6.90 -7.29 -5.96
N LEU A 121 5.70 -6.97 -5.48
CA LEU A 121 5.42 -5.68 -4.82
C LEU A 121 6.23 -5.51 -3.54
N ILE A 122 6.34 -6.53 -2.68
CA ILE A 122 7.18 -6.49 -1.47
C ILE A 122 8.61 -6.15 -1.83
N CYS A 123 9.18 -6.85 -2.82
CA CYS A 123 10.54 -6.61 -3.30
C CYS A 123 10.73 -5.16 -3.78
N LYS A 124 9.77 -4.62 -4.55
CA LYS A 124 9.81 -3.23 -5.03
C LYS A 124 9.72 -2.20 -3.90
N LEU A 125 8.97 -2.49 -2.84
CA LEU A 125 8.85 -1.59 -1.67
C LEU A 125 10.10 -1.60 -0.80
N ALA A 126 10.69 -2.78 -0.57
CA ALA A 126 11.91 -2.95 0.23
C ALA A 126 13.12 -2.23 -0.39
N LEU A 127 13.22 -2.20 -1.72
CA LEU A 127 14.29 -1.48 -2.43
C LEU A 127 14.10 0.05 -2.45
N GLY A 128 12.92 0.57 -2.08
CA GLY A 128 12.49 1.91 -2.44
C GLY A 128 12.38 2.94 -1.31
N ALA A 129 11.97 2.54 -0.09
CA ALA A 129 11.80 3.45 1.07
C ALA A 129 11.32 2.76 2.37
N VAL A 130 10.78 1.54 2.31
CA VAL A 130 10.15 0.89 3.48
C VAL A 130 11.12 -0.12 4.09
N ALA A 131 11.45 0.05 5.37
CA ALA A 131 12.10 -1.01 6.14
C ALA A 131 11.04 -2.11 6.40
N CYS A 132 11.03 -3.12 5.54
CA CYS A 132 10.19 -4.30 5.72
C CYS A 132 10.94 -5.28 6.63
N PHE A 133 10.39 -5.58 7.79
CA PHE A 133 10.93 -6.61 8.67
C PHE A 133 10.14 -7.90 8.41
N LEU A 134 10.81 -8.87 7.78
CA LEU A 134 10.31 -10.23 7.63
C LEU A 134 10.64 -10.99 8.92
N THR A 135 9.63 -11.23 9.74
CA THR A 135 9.78 -12.10 10.91
C THR A 135 9.27 -13.49 10.56
N GLU A 136 10.18 -14.41 10.21
CA GLU A 136 9.88 -15.83 10.32
C GLU A 136 9.90 -16.18 11.82
N LEU A 137 8.73 -16.18 12.46
CA LEU A 137 8.53 -16.94 13.69
C LEU A 137 8.35 -18.42 13.31
N LEU A 138 9.45 -19.08 12.94
CA LEU A 138 9.52 -20.54 13.05
C LEU A 138 9.84 -20.87 14.53
N PRO A 139 9.10 -21.80 15.17
CA PRO A 139 9.39 -22.26 16.53
C PRO A 139 10.72 -23.00 16.65
#